data_AF-A0A3D1A9L4-F1
#
_entry.id   AF-A0A3D1A9L4-F1
#
_cell.length_a   1.000
_cell.length_b   1.000
_cell.length_c   1.000
_cell.angle_alpha   90.00
_cell.angle_beta   90.00
_cell.angle_gamma   90.00
#
_symmetry.space_group_name_H-M   'P 1'
#
loop_
_entity.id
_entity.type
_entity.pdbx_description
1 polymer ?
#
loop_
_entity_poly.entity_id
_entity_poly.type
_entity_poly.pdbx_seq_one_letter_code
_entity_poly.pdbx_strand_id
1 'polypeptide(L)'
;MDLFDNMVLREMVFPQLMIFLDCRVETSIARIKSRGRNMEKAIDPSYLKSLQENYYEFIEEMEDAGVRILRLNWESYQPISEVARLVHEYSLKPSAFTKWVRPLRKLGMENEANLPNKVAVAR
;
A
#
# COMPACT_ATOMS: atom_id res chain seq x y z
N MET A 1 8.77 27.45 -3.28
CA MET A 1 8.41 26.02 -3.40
C MET A 1 9.44 25.24 -2.61
N ASP A 2 9.30 25.14 -1.29
CA ASP A 2 10.37 24.49 -0.49
C ASP A 2 9.88 23.92 0.87
N LEU A 3 8.74 24.38 1.40
CA LEU A 3 8.19 23.81 2.63
C LEU A 3 7.38 22.53 2.38
N PHE A 4 6.57 22.50 1.32
CA PHE A 4 5.74 21.35 0.98
C PHE A 4 6.59 20.16 0.50
N ASP A 5 7.58 20.42 -0.36
CA ASP A 5 8.51 19.39 -0.84
C ASP A 5 9.38 18.81 0.28
N ASN A 6 9.86 19.65 1.21
CA ASN A 6 10.64 19.16 2.35
C ASN A 6 9.79 18.40 3.39
N MET A 7 8.51 18.70 3.55
CA MET A 7 7.64 17.99 4.51
C MET A 7 7.07 16.69 3.94
N VAL A 8 6.77 16.65 2.64
CA VAL A 8 6.10 15.53 1.98
C VAL A 8 7.13 14.53 1.44
N LEU A 9 8.20 14.97 0.78
CA LEU A 9 9.12 14.06 0.10
C LEU A 9 10.26 13.53 0.99
N ARG A 10 10.66 14.25 2.05
CA ARG A 10 11.76 13.79 2.92
C ARG A 10 11.32 12.76 3.97
N GLU A 11 10.03 12.72 4.32
CA GLU A 11 9.51 11.78 5.33
C GLU A 11 8.71 10.62 4.75
N MET A 12 8.38 10.62 3.45
CA MET A 12 7.74 9.48 2.82
C MET A 12 8.73 8.32 2.66
N VAL A 13 8.80 7.49 3.70
CA VAL A 13 9.41 6.17 3.63
C VAL A 13 8.50 5.30 2.78
N PHE A 14 8.98 4.94 1.59
CA PHE A 14 8.29 3.96 0.74
C PHE A 14 8.02 2.67 1.54
N PRO A 15 6.80 2.12 1.46
CA PRO A 15 6.46 0.91 2.18
C PRO A 15 7.28 -0.27 1.64
N GLN A 16 7.56 -1.25 2.51
CA GLN A 16 8.24 -2.49 2.09
C GLN A 16 7.30 -3.45 1.36
N LEU A 17 6.00 -3.29 1.55
CA LEU A 17 4.93 -4.10 0.97
C LEU A 17 3.66 -3.25 0.91
N MET A 18 2.99 -3.22 -0.24
CA MET A 18 1.67 -2.65 -0.42
C MET A 18 0.69 -3.76 -0.81
N ILE A 19 -0.55 -3.69 -0.33
CA ILE A 19 -1.61 -4.63 -0.68
C ILE A 19 -2.58 -3.88 -1.59
N PHE A 20 -2.70 -4.33 -2.84
CA PHE A 20 -3.60 -3.75 -3.82
C PHE A 20 -4.83 -4.65 -3.99
N LEU A 21 -6.00 -4.15 -3.59
CA LEU A 21 -7.27 -4.87 -3.68
C LEU A 21 -7.95 -4.53 -5.00
N ASP A 22 -7.77 -5.39 -5.99
CA ASP A 22 -8.24 -5.15 -7.35
C ASP A 22 -9.65 -5.70 -7.55
N CYS A 23 -10.59 -4.83 -7.88
CA CYS A 23 -11.92 -5.23 -8.30
C CYS A 23 -12.52 -4.21 -9.27
N ARG A 24 -13.38 -4.70 -10.16
CA ARG A 24 -14.05 -3.91 -11.18
C ARG A 24 -14.88 -2.78 -10.57
N VAL A 25 -15.00 -1.70 -11.33
CA VAL A 25 -15.87 -0.56 -11.02
C VAL A 25 -17.30 -1.01 -10.72
N GLU A 26 -17.85 -1.96 -11.48
CA GLU A 26 -19.21 -2.46 -11.28
C GLU A 26 -19.36 -3.16 -9.92
N THR A 27 -18.38 -3.98 -9.55
CA THR A 27 -18.33 -4.68 -8.26
C THR A 27 -18.22 -3.67 -7.11
N SER A 28 -17.36 -2.66 -7.26
CA SER A 28 -17.21 -1.57 -6.30
C SER A 28 -18.52 -0.78 -6.12
N ILE A 29 -19.19 -0.41 -7.22
CA ILE A 29 -20.48 0.29 -7.19
C ILE A 29 -21.55 -0.54 -6.50
N ALA A 30 -21.66 -1.83 -6.82
CA ALA A 30 -22.63 -2.72 -6.19
C ALA A 30 -22.42 -2.80 -4.67
N ARG A 31 -21.16 -2.87 -4.23
CA ARG A 31 -20.80 -2.89 -2.80
C ARG A 31 -21.10 -1.56 -2.11
N ILE A 32 -20.76 -0.43 -2.73
CA ILE A 32 -21.10 0.91 -2.23
C ILE A 32 -22.62 1.02 -2.01
N LYS A 33 -23.42 0.64 -3.02
CA LYS A 33 -24.88 0.64 -2.92
C LYS A 33 -25.39 -0.26 -1.80
N SER A 34 -24.79 -1.45 -1.62
CA SER A 34 -25.20 -2.41 -0.58
C SER A 34 -24.96 -1.90 0.85
N ARG A 35 -24.04 -0.95 1.07
CA ARG A 35 -23.73 -0.39 2.40
C ARG A 35 -24.82 0.56 2.92
N GLY A 36 -25.75 0.99 2.07
CA GLY A 36 -26.92 1.78 2.48
C GLY A 36 -26.61 3.18 3.02
N ARG A 37 -25.41 3.71 2.76
CA ARG A 37 -25.01 5.04 3.23
C ARG A 37 -25.63 6.12 2.35
N ASN A 38 -26.45 6.98 2.94
CA ASN A 38 -27.17 8.03 2.21
C ASN A 38 -26.26 9.00 1.44
N MET A 39 -25.03 9.22 1.90
CA MET A 39 -24.04 10.10 1.26
C MET A 39 -23.38 9.47 0.01
N GLU A 40 -23.44 8.15 -0.16
CA GLU A 40 -22.77 7.45 -1.26
C GLU A 40 -23.67 7.32 -2.51
N LYS A 41 -24.93 7.79 -2.46
CA LYS A 41 -25.90 7.70 -3.57
C LYS A 41 -25.53 8.53 -4.81
N ALA A 42 -24.62 9.49 -4.66
CA ALA A 42 -24.22 10.43 -5.72
C ALA A 42 -22.84 10.14 -6.32
N ILE A 43 -22.20 9.01 -5.98
CA ILE A 43 -20.90 8.68 -6.55
C ILE A 43 -21.08 8.33 -8.04
N ASP A 44 -20.48 9.15 -8.90
CA ASP A 44 -20.56 8.98 -10.34
C ASP A 44 -19.73 7.76 -10.80
N PRO A 45 -20.27 6.88 -11.65
CA PRO A 45 -19.50 5.74 -12.19
C PRO A 45 -18.24 6.14 -12.96
N SER A 46 -18.27 7.27 -13.69
CA SER A 46 -17.10 7.78 -14.41
C SER A 46 -16.00 8.24 -13.45
N TYR A 47 -16.37 8.82 -12.30
CA TYR A 47 -15.41 9.15 -11.25
C TYR A 47 -14.69 7.91 -10.73
N LEU A 48 -15.42 6.83 -10.44
CA LEU A 48 -14.80 5.57 -9.99
C LEU A 48 -13.90 4.93 -11.05
N LYS A 49 -14.26 5.08 -12.34
CA LYS A 49 -13.41 4.62 -13.43
C LYS A 49 -12.08 5.40 -13.49
N SER A 50 -12.13 6.73 -13.47
CA SER A 50 -10.93 7.56 -13.44
C SER A 50 -10.10 7.31 -12.18
N LEU A 51 -10.75 7.08 -11.04
CA LEU A 51 -10.08 6.71 -9.80
C LEU A 51 -9.32 5.38 -9.96
N GLN A 52 -9.95 4.38 -10.55
CA GLN A 52 -9.32 3.07 -10.80
C GLN A 52 -8.10 3.21 -11.74
N GLU A 53 -8.22 3.99 -12.82
CA GLU A 53 -7.12 4.26 -13.74
C GLU A 53 -5.94 4.92 -13.02
N ASN A 54 -6.19 5.98 -12.24
CA ASN A 54 -5.17 6.65 -11.44
C ASN A 54 -4.49 5.70 -10.43
N TYR A 55 -5.24 4.79 -9.80
CA TYR A 55 -4.66 3.80 -8.88
C TYR A 55 -3.81 2.77 -9.61
N TYR A 56 -4.17 2.35 -10.83
CA TYR A 56 -3.30 1.48 -11.62
C TYR A 56 -1.97 2.17 -11.92
N GLU A 57 -2.00 3.41 -12.41
CA GLU A 57 -0.79 4.21 -12.65
C GLU A 57 0.06 4.35 -11.38
N PHE A 58 -0.56 4.70 -10.26
CA PHE A 58 0.12 4.81 -8.96
C PHE A 58 0.81 3.50 -8.54
N ILE A 59 0.17 2.36 -8.75
CA ILE A 59 0.76 1.07 -8.37
C ILE A 59 1.95 0.71 -9.26
N GLU A 60 1.89 0.99 -10.56
CA GLU A 60 3.04 0.83 -11.47
C GLU A 60 4.21 1.72 -11.03
N GLU A 61 3.96 2.99 -10.70
CA GLU A 61 4.99 3.91 -10.19
C GLU A 61 5.66 3.39 -8.90
N MET A 62 4.87 2.76 -8.02
CA MET A 62 5.38 2.16 -6.78
C MET A 62 6.22 0.91 -7.07
N GLU A 63 5.82 0.06 -8.02
CA GLU A 63 6.62 -1.09 -8.46
C GLU A 63 7.95 -0.63 -9.06
N ASP A 64 7.93 0.40 -9.90
CA ASP A 64 9.13 1.01 -10.49
C ASP A 64 10.05 1.63 -9.43
N ALA A 65 9.48 2.22 -8.37
CA ALA A 65 10.22 2.71 -7.20
C ALA A 65 10.80 1.56 -6.32
N GLY A 66 10.48 0.31 -6.63
CA GLY A 66 10.98 -0.88 -5.94
C GLY A 66 10.15 -1.32 -4.73
N VAL A 67 8.93 -0.78 -4.58
CA VAL A 67 7.95 -1.25 -3.60
C VAL A 67 7.44 -2.62 -4.04
N ARG A 68 7.32 -3.55 -3.10
CA ARG A 68 6.65 -4.84 -3.39
C ARG A 68 5.15 -4.64 -3.34
N ILE A 69 4.44 -4.98 -4.41
CA ILE A 69 2.98 -4.91 -4.44
C ILE A 69 2.41 -6.33 -4.44
N LEU A 70 1.58 -6.65 -3.46
CA LEU A 70 0.74 -7.84 -3.45
C LEU A 70 -0.62 -7.47 -4.05
N ARG A 71 -0.85 -7.85 -5.31
CA ARG A 71 -2.12 -7.65 -6.01
C ARG A 71 -3.07 -8.80 -5.69
N LEU A 72 -4.23 -8.49 -5.12
CA LEU A 72 -5.25 -9.45 -4.75
C LEU A 72 -6.49 -9.23 -5.60
N ASN A 73 -6.99 -10.28 -6.24
CA ASN A 73 -8.32 -10.24 -6.83
C ASN A 73 -9.35 -10.14 -5.70
N TRP A 74 -10.08 -9.04 -5.68
CA TRP A 74 -11.06 -8.68 -4.68
C TRP A 74 -12.49 -8.66 -5.23
N GLU A 75 -12.76 -9.35 -6.34
CA GLU A 75 -14.13 -9.53 -6.88
C GLU A 75 -15.05 -10.22 -5.86
N SER A 76 -14.50 -11.15 -5.09
CA SER A 76 -15.14 -11.79 -3.94
C SER A 76 -14.31 -11.59 -2.67
N TYR A 77 -14.98 -11.53 -1.52
CA TYR A 77 -14.29 -11.43 -0.23
C TYR A 77 -13.52 -12.73 0.05
N GLN A 78 -12.26 -12.58 0.45
CA GLN A 78 -11.39 -13.68 0.81
C GLN A 78 -11.37 -13.89 2.33
N PRO A 79 -11.17 -15.13 2.82
CA PRO A 79 -10.94 -15.37 4.23
C PRO A 79 -9.69 -14.64 4.74
N ILE A 80 -9.76 -14.05 5.94
CA ILE A 80 -8.66 -13.29 6.53
C ILE A 80 -7.40 -14.15 6.68
N SER A 81 -7.56 -15.42 7.05
CA SER A 81 -6.45 -16.37 7.17
C SER A 81 -5.68 -16.55 5.87
N GLU A 82 -6.39 -16.54 4.73
CA GLU A 82 -5.78 -16.70 3.41
C GLU A 82 -5.04 -15.42 3.00
N VAL A 83 -5.63 -14.25 3.22
CA VAL A 83 -4.96 -12.96 2.98
C VAL A 83 -3.70 -12.84 3.83
N ALA A 84 -3.76 -13.21 5.11
CA ALA A 84 -2.61 -13.19 6.01
C ALA A 84 -1.50 -14.14 5.55
N ARG A 85 -1.86 -15.35 5.08
CA ARG A 85 -0.91 -16.31 4.50
C ARG A 85 -0.21 -15.72 3.27
N LEU A 86 -0.97 -15.13 2.34
CA LEU A 86 -0.44 -14.49 1.14
C LEU A 86 0.49 -13.32 1.47
N VAL A 87 0.09 -12.46 2.41
CA VAL A 87 0.93 -11.35 2.89
C VAL A 87 2.23 -11.87 3.47
N HIS A 88 2.19 -12.91 4.30
CA HIS A 88 3.39 -13.52 4.87
C HIS A 88 4.31 -14.08 3.79
N GLU A 89 3.81 -14.92 2.89
CA GLU A 89 4.60 -15.49 1.78
C GLU A 89 5.20 -14.42 0.89
N TYR A 90 4.44 -13.38 0.56
CA TYR A 90 4.93 -12.28 -0.27
C TYR A 90 5.97 -11.43 0.46
N SER A 91 5.85 -11.27 1.78
CA SER A 91 6.82 -10.55 2.61
C SER A 91 8.20 -11.22 2.69
N LEU A 92 8.28 -12.52 2.38
CA LEU A 92 9.53 -13.28 2.36
C LEU A 92 10.28 -13.16 1.02
N LYS A 93 9.62 -12.68 -0.04
CA LYS A 93 10.27 -12.52 -1.36
C LYS A 93 11.39 -11.47 -1.30
N PRO A 94 12.54 -11.72 -1.95
CA PRO A 94 13.64 -10.76 -2.00
C PRO A 94 13.16 -9.43 -2.61
N SER A 95 13.54 -8.33 -2.00
CA SER A 95 13.14 -6.98 -2.42
C SER A 95 14.32 -6.26 -3.08
N ALA A 96 14.08 -5.66 -4.25
CA ALA A 96 15.03 -4.82 -4.97
C ALA A 96 15.22 -3.42 -4.32
N PHE A 97 14.46 -3.13 -3.25
CA PHE A 97 14.43 -1.88 -2.47
C PHE A 97 15.77 -1.52 -1.76
N THR A 98 16.89 -2.14 -2.16
CA THR A 98 18.17 -2.03 -1.47
C THR A 98 19.12 -1.01 -2.07
N LYS A 99 18.87 -0.44 -3.26
CA LYS A 99 19.85 0.46 -3.91
C LYS A 99 19.77 1.91 -3.44
N TRP A 100 18.57 2.43 -3.17
CA TRP A 100 18.36 3.87 -2.88
C TRP A 100 18.04 4.19 -1.42
N VAL A 101 17.71 3.18 -0.61
CA VAL A 101 17.15 3.36 0.74
C VAL A 101 18.13 2.96 1.84
N ARG A 102 19.24 2.30 1.49
CA ARG A 102 20.33 1.99 2.44
C ARG A 102 20.94 3.26 3.08
N PRO A 103 21.19 4.36 2.35
CA PRO A 103 21.68 5.60 2.95
C PRO A 103 20.68 6.22 3.93
N LEU A 104 19.38 6.22 3.58
CA LEU A 104 18.30 6.81 4.40
C LEU A 104 18.00 5.99 5.66
N ARG A 105 18.04 4.64 5.57
CA ARG A 105 17.92 3.76 6.74
C ARG A 105 19.10 3.95 7.71
N LYS A 106 20.32 4.13 7.19
CA LYS A 106 21.50 4.37 8.02
C LYS A 106 21.37 5.68 8.81
N LEU A 107 20.92 6.75 8.14
CA LEU A 107 20.62 8.03 8.76
C LEU A 107 19.54 7.94 9.86
N GLY A 108 18.50 7.12 9.65
CA GLY A 108 17.46 6.87 10.65
C GLY A 108 17.90 6.00 11.84
N MET A 109 18.82 5.05 11.61
CA MET A 109 19.40 4.16 12.63
C MET A 109 20.47 4.82 13.50
N GLU A 110 21.04 5.94 13.06
CA GLU A 110 21.93 6.80 13.86
C GLU A 110 21.16 7.57 14.94
N ASN A 111 19.83 7.63 14.83
CA ASN A 111 18.95 8.25 15.83
C ASN A 111 18.50 7.19 16.85
N GLU A 112 19.04 7.23 18.06
CA GLU A 112 18.80 6.21 19.11
C GLU A 112 17.31 6.03 19.46
N ALA A 113 16.50 7.08 19.29
CA ALA A 113 15.06 7.07 19.50
C ALA A 113 14.25 6.25 18.47
N ASN A 114 14.84 5.95 17.31
CA ASN A 114 14.21 5.19 16.23
C ASN A 114 14.62 3.71 16.21
N LEU A 115 15.43 3.25 17.17
CA LEU A 115 15.72 1.82 17.28
C LEU A 115 14.46 1.09 17.76
N PRO A 116 14.00 0.06 17.02
CA PRO A 116 12.95 -0.80 17.54
C PRO A 116 13.47 -1.47 18.82
N ASN A 117 12.65 -1.45 19.88
CA ASN A 117 12.95 -2.20 21.09
C ASN A 117 13.19 -3.67 20.73
N LYS A 118 14.31 -4.22 21.21
CA LYS A 118 14.66 -5.62 20.97
C LYS A 118 13.54 -6.49 21.55
N VAL A 119 12.71 -7.06 20.68
CA VAL A 119 11.73 -8.07 21.07
C VAL A 119 12.52 -9.29 21.52
N ALA A 120 12.42 -9.64 22.79
CA ALA A 120 13.03 -10.84 23.33
C ALA A 120 12.40 -12.05 22.62
N VAL A 121 13.20 -12.74 21.81
CA VAL A 121 12.81 -14.03 21.25
C VAL A 121 12.77 -15.01 22.41
N ALA A 122 11.57 -15.48 22.77
CA ALA A 122 11.39 -16.57 23.72
C ALA A 122 12.10 -17.81 23.14
N ARG A 123 13.02 -18.38 23.93
CA ARG A 123 13.75 -19.62 23.63
C ARG A 123 12.84 -20.83 23.73
#